data_AF-A0A962M3K3-F1
#
_entry.id   AF-A0A962M3K3-F1
#
_cell.length_a   1.000
_cell.length_b   1.000
_cell.length_c   1.000
_cell.angle_alpha   90.00
_cell.angle_beta   90.00
_cell.angle_gamma   90.00
#
_symmetry.space_group_name_H-M   'P 1'
#
loop_
_entity.id
_entity.type
_entity.pdbx_description
1 polymer ?
#
loop_
_entity_poly.entity_id
_entity_poly.type
_entity_poly.pdbx_seq_one_letter_code
_entity_poly.pdbx_strand_id
1 'polypeptide(L)'
;ASGELIRAQKIVSNADPKTSFFQLLGARHLDIQFTHRIRRLRTDGYVAKLHLALDRLPTFTGLAYPGGRLLLAPTMQFIENAYDEAKYGGYARRLPMEVLLPSLQDDRLAPAG
;
A
#
# COMPACT_ATOMS: atom_id res chain seq x y z
N ALA A 1 -26.68 -2.53 -5.85
CA ALA A 1 -26.08 -2.28 -7.18
C ALA A 1 -27.17 -1.80 -8.13
N SER A 2 -26.88 -0.85 -9.02
CA SER A 2 -27.88 -0.20 -9.91
C SER A 2 -28.46 -1.12 -11.00
N GLY A 3 -27.83 -2.27 -11.28
CA GLY A 3 -28.28 -3.22 -12.31
C GLY A 3 -28.03 -2.77 -13.75
N GLU A 4 -27.26 -1.70 -13.93
CA GLU A 4 -26.94 -1.12 -15.23
C GLU A 4 -26.10 -2.07 -16.10
N LEU A 5 -26.40 -2.10 -17.41
CA LEU A 5 -25.67 -2.89 -18.40
C LEU A 5 -24.93 -1.96 -19.36
N ILE A 6 -23.60 -2.03 -19.32
CA ILE A 6 -22.71 -1.26 -20.21
C ILE A 6 -22.04 -2.23 -21.19
N ARG A 7 -22.22 -2.00 -22.49
CA ARG A 7 -21.58 -2.78 -23.56
C ARG A 7 -20.28 -2.10 -23.97
N ALA A 8 -19.19 -2.86 -24.04
CA ALA A 8 -17.90 -2.37 -24.50
C ALA A 8 -17.19 -3.43 -25.34
N GLN A 9 -16.38 -3.01 -26.30
CA GLN A 9 -15.54 -3.91 -27.10
C GLN A 9 -14.30 -4.39 -26.33
N LYS A 10 -13.84 -3.59 -25.36
CA LYS A 10 -12.67 -3.87 -24.53
C LYS A 10 -12.97 -3.50 -23.08
N ILE A 11 -12.47 -4.31 -22.16
CA ILE A 11 -12.61 -4.11 -20.72
C ILE A 11 -11.20 -4.04 -20.14
N VAL A 12 -10.91 -2.95 -19.42
CA VAL A 12 -9.67 -2.81 -18.64
C VAL A 12 -10.08 -2.77 -17.18
N SER A 13 -9.60 -3.74 -16.40
CA SER A 13 -9.88 -3.82 -14.96
C SER A 13 -8.70 -3.29 -14.16
N ASN A 14 -8.98 -2.39 -13.21
CA ASN A 14 -8.02 -1.91 -12.21
C ASN A 14 -8.14 -2.65 -10.87
N ALA A 15 -9.06 -3.61 -10.75
CA ALA A 15 -9.15 -4.46 -9.56
C ALA A 15 -8.00 -5.48 -9.55
N ASP A 16 -7.69 -6.02 -8.38
CA ASP A 16 -6.67 -7.07 -8.29
C ASP A 16 -7.04 -8.28 -9.17
N PRO A 17 -6.05 -9.07 -9.62
CA PRO A 17 -6.32 -10.15 -10.55
C PRO A 17 -7.28 -11.23 -10.02
N LYS A 18 -7.26 -11.54 -8.72
CA LYS A 18 -8.18 -12.57 -8.17
C LYS A 18 -9.61 -12.07 -8.19
N THR A 19 -9.85 -10.79 -7.86
CA THR A 19 -11.19 -10.19 -7.98
C THR A 19 -11.65 -10.15 -9.43
N SER A 20 -10.82 -9.61 -10.33
CA SER A 20 -11.14 -9.50 -11.76
C SER A 20 -11.49 -10.85 -12.40
N PHE A 21 -10.70 -11.88 -12.14
CA PHE A 21 -10.81 -13.17 -12.83
C PHE A 21 -11.71 -14.18 -12.13
N PHE A 22 -11.80 -14.17 -10.79
CA PHE A 22 -12.58 -15.17 -10.05
C PHE A 22 -13.92 -14.65 -9.55
N GLN A 23 -14.03 -13.38 -9.18
CA GLN A 23 -15.29 -12.81 -8.67
C GLN A 23 -16.11 -12.15 -9.77
N LEU A 24 -15.47 -11.40 -10.68
CA LEU A 24 -16.17 -10.66 -11.74
C LEU A 24 -16.36 -11.51 -13.01
N LEU A 25 -15.27 -12.06 -13.58
CA LEU A 25 -15.36 -12.90 -14.78
C LEU A 25 -15.84 -14.32 -14.45
N GLY A 26 -15.19 -14.96 -13.48
CA GLY A 26 -15.44 -16.34 -13.06
C GLY A 26 -14.52 -17.36 -13.72
N ALA A 27 -13.97 -18.27 -12.91
CA ALA A 27 -12.95 -19.23 -13.33
C ALA A 27 -13.36 -20.16 -14.49
N ARG A 28 -14.66 -20.41 -14.68
CA ARG A 28 -15.20 -21.23 -15.78
C ARG A 28 -14.90 -20.69 -17.18
N HIS A 29 -14.55 -19.41 -17.29
CA HIS A 29 -14.21 -18.74 -18.54
C HIS A 29 -12.68 -18.68 -18.79
N LEU A 30 -11.89 -19.34 -17.94
CA LEU A 30 -10.44 -19.29 -17.96
C LEU A 30 -9.86 -20.68 -18.13
N ASP A 31 -8.71 -20.78 -18.79
CA ASP A 31 -7.97 -22.03 -18.85
C ASP A 31 -7.35 -22.38 -17.48
N ILE A 32 -7.04 -23.66 -17.32
CA ILE A 32 -6.54 -24.21 -16.06
C ILE A 32 -5.17 -23.61 -15.70
N GLN A 33 -4.28 -23.42 -16.68
CA GLN A 33 -2.94 -22.88 -16.43
C GLN A 33 -3.00 -21.41 -15.99
N PHE A 34 -3.84 -20.61 -16.63
CA PHE A 34 -4.09 -19.23 -16.25
C PHE A 34 -4.68 -19.13 -14.84
N THR A 35 -5.68 -19.95 -14.54
CA THR A 35 -6.30 -20.02 -13.21
C THR A 35 -5.26 -20.34 -12.13
N HIS A 36 -4.38 -21.32 -12.37
CA HIS A 36 -3.31 -21.64 -11.43
C HIS A 36 -2.32 -20.49 -11.23
N ARG A 37 -1.97 -19.77 -12.30
CA ARG A 37 -1.07 -18.61 -12.21
C ARG A 37 -1.68 -17.50 -11.37
N ILE A 38 -2.94 -17.13 -11.62
CA ILE A 38 -3.63 -16.07 -10.85
C ILE A 38 -3.81 -16.47 -9.38
N ARG A 39 -4.14 -17.73 -9.09
CA ARG A 39 -4.28 -18.23 -7.70
C ARG A 39 -3.01 -18.06 -6.87
N ARG A 40 -1.83 -18.20 -7.48
CA ARG A 40 -0.53 -18.14 -6.79
C ARG A 40 -0.04 -16.70 -6.55
N LEU A 41 -0.67 -15.70 -7.17
CA LEU A 41 -0.33 -14.31 -6.91
C LEU A 41 -0.65 -13.97 -5.44
N ARG A 42 0.32 -13.38 -4.74
CA ARG A 42 0.06 -12.76 -3.44
C ARG A 42 -0.54 -11.38 -3.70
N THR A 43 -1.73 -11.18 -3.17
CA THR A 43 -2.52 -9.95 -3.33
C THR A 43 -2.70 -9.22 -2.01
N ASP A 44 -2.35 -9.88 -0.90
CA ASP A 44 -2.45 -9.33 0.44
C ASP A 44 -1.18 -8.54 0.74
N GLY A 45 -1.35 -7.24 0.98
CA GLY A 45 -0.30 -6.35 1.43
C GLY A 45 -0.42 -6.08 2.93
N TYR A 46 0.70 -6.08 3.64
CA TYR A 46 0.76 -5.69 5.05
C TYR A 46 1.31 -4.27 5.13
N VAL A 47 0.43 -3.28 4.96
CA VAL A 47 0.78 -1.86 5.06
C VAL A 47 -0.23 -1.17 5.97
N ALA A 48 0.28 -0.48 6.99
CA ALA A 48 -0.49 0.48 7.76
C ALA A 48 -0.18 1.89 7.23
N LYS A 49 -1.22 2.69 7.01
CA LYS A 49 -1.08 4.08 6.61
C LYS A 49 -1.72 4.97 7.67
N LEU A 50 -0.95 5.92 8.18
CA LEU A 50 -1.39 6.89 9.15
C LEU A 50 -1.25 8.30 8.56
N HIS A 51 -2.34 9.05 8.57
CA HIS A 51 -2.36 10.46 8.19
C HIS A 51 -2.50 11.30 9.46
N LEU A 52 -1.55 12.21 9.68
CA LEU A 52 -1.55 13.10 10.83
C LEU A 52 -1.62 14.54 10.33
N ALA A 53 -2.58 15.30 10.85
CA ALA A 53 -2.57 16.75 10.80
C ALA A 53 -1.91 17.25 12.09
N LEU A 54 -0.83 18.00 11.94
CA LEU A 54 -0.06 18.54 13.06
C LEU A 54 -0.23 20.07 13.07
N ASP A 55 -0.13 20.69 14.25
CA ASP A 55 -0.20 22.14 14.44
C ASP A 55 1.13 22.86 14.17
N ARG A 56 2.18 22.07 13.87
CA ARG A 56 3.54 22.52 13.56
C ARG A 56 4.35 21.43 12.90
N LEU A 57 5.47 21.84 12.28
CA LEU A 57 6.49 20.91 11.80
C LEU A 57 7.07 20.06 12.95
N PRO A 58 7.06 18.72 12.85
CA PRO A 58 7.59 17.86 13.90
C PRO A 58 9.11 17.93 13.98
N THR A 59 9.63 17.85 15.20
CA THR A 59 11.07 17.76 15.49
C THR A 59 11.51 16.30 15.59
N PHE A 60 12.65 15.97 14.99
CA PHE A 60 13.21 14.61 15.02
C PHE A 60 14.57 14.59 15.73
N THR A 61 14.76 13.63 16.64
CA THR A 61 16.03 13.46 17.34
C THR A 61 17.17 13.18 16.35
N GLY A 62 18.25 13.95 16.42
CA GLY A 62 19.41 13.80 15.55
C GLY A 62 19.24 14.37 14.14
N LEU A 63 18.15 15.09 13.87
CA LEU A 63 17.90 15.72 12.58
C LEU A 63 17.45 17.17 12.76
N ALA A 64 18.30 18.11 12.35
CA ALA A 64 18.04 19.54 12.50
C ALA A 64 16.91 20.04 11.57
N TYR A 65 16.87 19.56 10.33
CA TYR A 65 15.86 19.97 9.35
C TYR A 65 15.40 18.75 8.54
N PRO A 66 14.11 18.36 8.62
CA PRO A 66 13.61 17.24 7.85
C PRO A 66 13.41 17.63 6.37
N GLY A 67 13.95 16.81 5.45
CA GLY A 67 13.91 17.08 4.00
C GLY A 67 12.61 16.67 3.29
N GLY A 68 11.47 16.60 3.99
CA GLY A 68 10.18 16.19 3.41
C GLY A 68 9.91 14.68 3.37
N ARG A 69 10.96 13.85 3.39
CA ARG A 69 10.86 12.37 3.40
C ARG A 69 11.91 11.76 4.30
N LEU A 70 11.50 10.83 5.16
CA LEU A 70 12.37 10.10 6.07
C LEU A 70 12.11 8.60 5.93
N LEU A 71 13.17 7.81 5.85
CA LEU A 71 13.10 6.36 5.84
C LEU A 71 13.69 5.81 7.14
N LEU A 72 12.84 5.19 7.95
CA LEU A 72 13.20 4.49 9.17
C LEU A 72 13.36 3.00 8.86
N ALA A 73 14.45 2.65 8.19
CA ALA A 73 14.82 1.27 7.89
C ALA A 73 16.37 1.15 7.90
N PRO A 74 16.98 1.04 9.09
CA PRO A 74 18.44 1.18 9.24
C PRO A 74 19.25 0.14 8.45
N THR A 75 18.70 -1.07 8.28
CA THR A 75 19.35 -2.17 7.57
C THR A 75 18.32 -3.00 6.79
N MET A 76 18.79 -3.80 5.83
CA MET A 76 17.93 -4.77 5.16
C MET A 76 17.33 -5.78 6.17
N GLN A 77 18.14 -6.26 7.11
CA GLN A 77 17.71 -7.18 8.16
C GLN A 77 16.55 -6.63 9.00
N PHE A 78 16.49 -5.30 9.20
CA PHE A 78 15.39 -4.65 9.90
C PHE A 78 14.06 -4.83 9.16
N ILE A 79 14.08 -4.72 7.83
CA ILE A 79 12.91 -4.93 6.97
C ILE A 79 12.52 -6.41 6.95
N GLU A 80 13.51 -7.31 6.80
CA GLU A 80 13.29 -8.76 6.78
C GLU A 80 12.64 -9.26 8.06
N ASN A 81 13.14 -8.83 9.23
CA ASN A 81 12.56 -9.21 10.51
C ASN A 81 11.10 -8.75 10.64
N ALA A 82 10.79 -7.54 10.17
CA ALA A 82 9.43 -7.02 10.21
C ALA A 82 8.49 -7.81 9.29
N TYR A 83 8.96 -8.19 8.09
CA TYR A 83 8.21 -9.06 7.19
C TYR A 83 8.02 -10.46 7.77
N ASP A 84 9.02 -11.01 8.44
CA ASP A 84 8.95 -12.31 9.08
C ASP A 84 7.93 -12.38 10.22
N GLU A 85 7.73 -11.30 10.97
CA GLU A 85 6.64 -11.21 11.95
C GLU A 85 5.27 -11.09 11.25
N ALA A 86 5.19 -10.26 10.20
CA ALA A 86 3.95 -10.02 9.45
C ALA A 86 3.45 -11.26 8.68
N LYS A 87 4.35 -12.09 8.12
CA LYS A 87 3.98 -13.27 7.32
C LYS A 87 3.19 -14.32 8.13
N TYR A 88 3.28 -14.28 9.45
CA TYR A 88 2.54 -15.15 10.37
C TYR A 88 1.34 -14.46 11.02
N GLY A 89 0.91 -13.30 10.50
CA GLY A 89 -0.23 -12.55 11.00
C GLY A 89 0.06 -11.69 12.24
N GLY A 90 1.33 -11.56 12.63
CA GLY A 90 1.76 -10.65 13.68
C GLY A 90 1.94 -9.22 13.19
N TYR A 91 2.35 -8.34 14.11
CA TYR A 91 2.83 -6.99 13.80
C TYR A 91 4.27 -6.87 14.25
N ALA A 92 5.10 -6.21 13.42
CA ALA A 92 6.50 -6.02 13.72
C ALA A 92 6.67 -5.15 14.97
N ARG A 93 7.44 -5.62 15.96
CA ARG A 93 7.81 -4.79 17.14
C ARG A 93 8.61 -3.55 16.76
N ARG A 94 9.37 -3.64 15.67
CA ARG A 94 10.14 -2.54 15.08
C ARG A 94 9.69 -2.38 13.64
N LEU A 95 8.94 -1.33 13.37
CA LEU A 95 8.27 -1.13 12.09
C LEU A 95 9.18 -0.31 11.15
N PRO A 96 9.51 -0.85 9.95
CA PRO A 96 10.05 -0.04 8.87
C PRO A 96 9.02 1.00 8.47
N MET A 97 9.39 2.27 8.50
CA MET A 97 8.47 3.35 8.21
C MET A 97 9.04 4.29 7.18
N GLU A 98 8.16 4.75 6.31
CA GLU A 98 8.37 5.94 5.51
C GLU A 98 7.50 7.06 6.08
N VAL A 99 8.14 8.16 6.45
CA VAL A 99 7.46 9.35 6.96
C VAL A 99 7.56 10.43 5.89
N LEU A 100 6.41 10.98 5.52
CA LEU A 100 6.30 12.04 4.52
C LEU A 100 5.76 13.32 5.18
N LEU A 101 6.40 14.45 4.88
CA LEU A 101 6.03 15.79 5.31
C LEU A 101 5.76 16.63 4.05
N PRO A 102 4.60 16.41 3.39
CA PRO A 102 4.36 16.94 2.07
C PRO A 102 4.21 18.48 2.05
N SER A 103 3.79 19.08 3.18
CA SER A 103 3.67 20.54 3.32
C SER A 103 4.99 21.31 3.27
N LEU A 104 6.13 20.62 3.34
CA LEU A 104 7.45 21.23 3.10
C LEU A 104 7.71 21.50 1.61
N GLN A 105 7.02 20.79 0.72
CA GLN A 105 7.15 20.94 -0.74
C GLN A 105 5.99 21.73 -1.34
N ASP A 106 4.79 21.59 -0.77
CA ASP A 106 3.58 22.30 -1.18
C ASP A 106 2.83 22.82 0.06
N ASP A 107 2.94 24.12 0.31
CA ASP A 107 2.35 24.81 1.46
C ASP A 107 0.81 24.81 1.46
N ARG A 108 0.15 24.38 0.36
CA ARG A 108 -1.31 24.25 0.29
C ARG A 108 -1.83 23.00 1.00
N LEU A 109 -0.93 22.08 1.35
CA LEU A 109 -1.27 20.79 1.97
C LEU A 109 -1.45 20.87 3.49
N ALA A 110 -1.08 21.99 4.12
CA ALA A 110 -1.34 22.28 5.52
C ALA A 110 -1.52 23.79 5.75
N PRO A 111 -2.30 24.23 6.75
CA PRO A 111 -2.31 25.64 7.16
C PRO A 111 -0.92 26.14 7.59
N ALA A 112 -0.75 27.47 7.65
CA ALA A 112 0.45 28.05 8.24
C ALA A 112 0.53 27.74 9.75
N GLY A 113 1.65 27.18 10.18
CA GLY A 113 1.87 26.67 11.53
C GLY A 113 2.55 25.31 11.49
#